data_AF-A0A528WUX2-F1
#
_entry.id   AF-A0A528WUX2-F1
#
_cell.length_a   1.000
_cell.length_b   1.000
_cell.length_c   1.000
_cell.angle_alpha   90.00
_cell.angle_beta   90.00
_cell.angle_gamma   90.00
#
_symmetry.space_group_name_H-M   'P 1'
#
loop_
_entity.id
_entity.type
_entity.pdbx_description
1 polymer ?
#
loop_
_entity_poly.entity_id
_entity_poly.type
_entity_poly.pdbx_seq_one_letter_code
_entity_poly.pdbx_strand_id
1 'polypeptide(L)' 'MPDPAVKPENIHGTAILIGDRGVLITGPSGAGKTTLALTLIDHCRARGLFSRLISDDR' A
#
# COMPACT_ATOMS: atom_id res chain seq x y z
N MET A 1 -18.76 16.16 -21.44
CA MET A 1 -19.53 15.73 -20.26
C MET A 1 -18.72 14.63 -19.59
N PRO A 2 -18.11 14.83 -18.41
CA PRO A 2 -17.51 13.72 -17.68
C PRO A 2 -18.63 12.80 -17.18
N ASP A 3 -18.42 11.49 -17.34
CA ASP A 3 -19.38 10.42 -17.02
C ASP A 3 -19.75 10.46 -15.53
N PRO A 4 -21.04 10.33 -15.13
CA PRO A 4 -21.42 10.47 -13.74
C PRO A 4 -20.97 9.23 -12.95
N ALA A 5 -19.97 9.44 -12.09
CA ALA A 5 -19.57 8.60 -10.98
C ALA A 5 -18.98 7.22 -11.35
N VAL A 6 -17.72 7.20 -11.81
CA VAL A 6 -16.84 6.09 -11.46
C VAL A 6 -16.72 6.09 -9.93
N LYS A 7 -17.50 5.23 -9.27
CA LYS A 7 -17.31 4.99 -7.83
C LYS A 7 -15.92 4.39 -7.66
N PRO A 8 -15.10 4.89 -6.71
CA PRO A 8 -13.83 4.25 -6.42
C PRO A 8 -14.11 2.80 -6.00
N GLU A 9 -13.53 1.87 -6.75
CA GLU A 9 -13.57 0.46 -6.40
C GLU A 9 -12.68 0.25 -5.18
N ASN A 10 -13.26 -0.23 -4.07
CA ASN A 10 -12.48 -0.55 -2.87
C ASN A 10 -11.65 -1.80 -3.12
N ILE A 11 -10.37 -1.59 -3.42
CA ILE A 11 -9.40 -2.66 -3.58
C ILE A 11 -8.90 -3.05 -2.18
N HIS A 12 -9.14 -4.30 -1.79
CA HIS A 12 -8.60 -4.83 -0.54
C HIS A 12 -7.10 -5.07 -0.67
N GLY A 13 -6.31 -4.30 0.08
CA GLY A 13 -4.85 -4.35 0.03
C GLY A 13 -4.20 -3.40 1.02
N THR A 14 -2.87 -3.45 1.09
CA THR A 14 -2.08 -2.56 1.96
C THR A 14 -1.25 -1.65 1.06
N ALA A 15 -1.36 -0.33 1.25
CA ALA A 15 -0.64 0.67 0.45
C ALA A 15 0.50 1.29 1.27
N ILE A 16 1.70 1.33 0.70
CA ILE A 16 2.87 1.97 1.30
C ILE A 16 3.52 2.95 0.32
N LEU A 17 4.24 3.93 0.85
CA LEU A 17 5.16 4.78 0.10
C LEU A 17 6.59 4.33 0.35
N ILE A 18 7.41 4.27 -0.71
CA ILE A 18 8.85 4.06 -0.66
C ILE A 18 9.51 5.13 -1.54
N GLY A 19 10.25 6.05 -0.92
CA GLY A 19 10.76 7.25 -1.57
C GLY A 19 9.62 8.07 -2.13
N ASP A 20 9.58 8.19 -3.45
CA ASP A 20 8.57 8.88 -4.25
C ASP A 20 7.55 7.92 -4.90
N ARG A 21 7.63 6.60 -4.64
CA ARG A 21 6.79 5.58 -5.27
C ARG A 21 5.73 5.03 -4.34
N GLY A 22 4.50 4.97 -4.83
CA GLY A 22 3.41 4.24 -4.19
C GLY A 22 3.45 2.74 -4.56
N VAL A 23 3.29 1.88 -3.56
CA VAL A 23 3.25 0.43 -3.73
C VAL A 23 1.95 -0.08 -3.11
N LEU A 24 1.17 -0.82 -3.90
CA LEU A 24 -0.03 -1.51 -3.44
C LEU A 24 0.24 -3.01 -3.34
N ILE A 25 0.03 -3.58 -2.15
CA ILE A 25 0.19 -4.99 -1.88
C ILE A 25 -1.20 -5.62 -1.85
N THR A 26 -1.47 -6.50 -2.82
CA THR A 26 -2.73 -7.23 -2.95
C THR A 26 -2.54 -8.73 -2.76
N GLY A 27 -3.61 -9.43 -2.38
CA GLY A 27 -3.58 -10.86 -2.15
C GLY A 27 -4.74 -11.32 -1.27
N PRO A 28 -4.96 -12.64 -1.16
CA PRO A 28 -6.04 -13.18 -0.34
C PRO A 28 -5.94 -12.73 1.13
N SER A 29 -7.06 -12.77 1.84
CA SER A 29 -7.07 -12.51 3.28
C SER A 29 -6.16 -13.51 4.00
N GLY A 30 -5.40 -13.05 4.99
CA GLY A 30 -4.42 -13.89 5.70
C GLY A 30 -3.10 -14.15 4.97
N ALA A 31 -2.89 -13.65 3.74
CA ALA A 31 -1.64 -13.84 2.99
C ALA A 31 -0.41 -13.09 3.57
N GLY A 32 -0.59 -12.30 4.64
CA GLY A 32 0.50 -11.53 5.25
C GLY A 32 0.82 -10.19 4.58
N LYS A 33 -0.15 -9.57 3.88
CA LYS A 33 0.01 -8.27 3.19
C LYS A 33 0.57 -7.18 4.12
N THR A 34 -0.04 -7.03 5.30
CA THR A 34 0.38 -6.07 6.32
C THR A 34 1.78 -6.39 6.84
N THR A 35 2.11 -7.66 7.09
CA THR A 35 3.45 -8.08 7.52
C THR A 35 4.50 -7.75 6.47
N LEU A 36 4.21 -7.99 5.19
CA LEU A 36 5.10 -7.63 4.08
C LEU A 36 5.27 -6.11 3.98
N ALA A 37 4.18 -5.35 4.11
CA ALA A 37 4.20 -3.89 4.08
C ALA A 37 5.11 -3.29 5.16
N LEU A 38 4.96 -3.76 6.39
CA LEU A 38 5.77 -3.31 7.53
C LEU A 38 7.24 -3.71 7.36
N THR A 39 7.50 -4.93 6.92
CA THR A 39 8.87 -5.41 6.66
C THR A 39 9.57 -4.57 5.59
N LEU A 40 8.87 -4.21 4.50
CA LEU A 40 9.40 -3.34 3.46
C LEU A 40 9.68 -1.92 3.97
N ILE A 41 8.79 -1.38 4.80
CA ILE A 41 8.98 -0.06 5.42
C ILE A 41 10.25 -0.05 6.26
N ASP A 42 10.43 -1.02 7.16
CA ASP A 42 11.59 -1.11 8.05
C ASP A 42 12.88 -1.31 7.26
N HIS A 43 12.86 -2.19 6.24
CA HIS A 43 14.01 -2.41 5.37
C HIS A 43 14.41 -1.16 4.58
N CYS A 44 13.44 -0.38 4.10
CA CYS A 44 13.71 0.88 3.40
C CYS A 44 14.28 1.95 4.35
N ARG A 45 13.73 2.05 5.57
CA ARG A 45 14.24 2.97 6.60
C ARG A 45 15.67 2.65 6.99
N ALA A 46 15.99 1.38 7.16
CA ALA A 46 17.36 0.93 7.44
C ALA A 46 18.36 1.32 6.34
N ARG A 47 17.88 1.54 5.11
CA ARG A 47 18.68 2.01 3.96
C ARG A 47 18.66 3.53 3.77
N GLY A 48 18.08 4.28 4.71
CA GLY A 48 17.95 5.74 4.63
C GLY A 48 16.89 6.22 3.65
N LEU A 49 16.02 5.34 3.16
CA LEU A 49 14.92 5.72 2.28
C LEU A 49 13.70 6.12 3.11
N PHE A 50 13.02 7.18 2.69
CA PHE A 50 11.71 7.50 3.24
C PHE A 50 10.74 6.36 2.94
N SER A 51 10.01 5.88 3.95
CA SER A 51 8.94 4.91 3.75
C SER A 51 7.86 5.05 4.81
N ARG A 52 6.61 4.83 4.39
CA ARG A 52 5.44 4.99 5.27
C ARG A 52 4.26 4.16 4.81
N LEU A 53 3.48 3.69 5.78
CA LEU A 53 2.16 3.12 5.53
C LEU A 53 1.18 4.24 5.16
N ILE A 54 0.41 4.03 4.08
CA ILE A 54 -0.61 4.98 3.60
C ILE A 54 -2.00 4.48 3.97
N SER A 55 -2.30 3.20 3.73
CA SER A 55 -3.55 2.54 4.12
C SER A 55 -3.29 1.04 4.36
N ASP A 56 -4.10 0.44 5.22
CA ASP A 56 -4.16 -1.01 5.41
C ASP A 56 -5.61 -1.48 5.27
N ASP A 57 -5.79 -2.58 4.55
CA ASP A 57 -7.04 -3.31 4.33
C ASP A 57 -8.13 -2.63 3.49
N ARG A 58 -8.33 -1.30 3.64
CA ARG A 58 -9.31 -0.47 2.90
C ARG A 58 -8.93 1.00 2.75
#